data_AF-A0AAV7JRT9-F1
#
_entry.id   AF-A0AAV7JRT9-F1
#
_cell.length_a   1.000
_cell.length_b   1.000
_cell.length_c   1.000
_cell.angle_alpha   90.00
_cell.angle_beta   90.00
_cell.angle_gamma   90.00
#
_symmetry.space_group_name_H-M   'P 1'
#
loop_
_entity.id
_entity.type
_entity.pdbx_description
1 polymer ?
#
loop_
_entity_poly.entity_id
_entity_poly.type
_entity_poly.pdbx_seq_one_letter_code
_entity_poly.pdbx_strand_id
1 'polypeptide(L)'
;MRNTCSAPGCRSNYSGEPYTPVFRIPSNSELREKWLRGLHREDTEDLENVFVYSNHFRTEDVITEMDMPQPDGSLQKISRRPILHKIAIPCLLPSCPKYLSSSSPKPESLDRGKIESKLFFQTLEQSFDLHKAEDSNLGVKSLGELKCKLEEFELPSSWVKWFSDDTSINLLKLSKDKHICIYTSICFN
;
A
#
# COMPACT_ATOMS: atom_id res chain seq x y z
N MET A 1 -18.34 11.59 35.71
CA MET A 1 -18.96 12.46 34.69
C MET A 1 -19.53 11.58 33.59
N ARG A 2 -20.75 11.84 33.12
CA ARG A 2 -21.28 11.18 31.92
C ARG A 2 -20.84 12.00 30.72
N ASN A 3 -20.16 11.37 29.76
CA ASN A 3 -19.72 12.04 28.55
C ASN A 3 -20.98 12.38 27.74
N THR A 4 -21.27 13.68 27.60
CA THR A 4 -22.38 14.16 26.77
C THR A 4 -21.99 14.01 25.30
N CYS A 5 -22.94 13.60 24.46
CA CYS A 5 -22.68 13.53 23.03
C CYS A 5 -22.48 14.93 22.45
N SER A 6 -21.49 15.06 21.59
CA SER A 6 -21.21 16.30 20.86
C SER A 6 -22.05 16.44 19.57
N ALA A 7 -22.88 15.46 19.22
CA ALA A 7 -23.76 15.54 18.07
C ALA A 7 -24.95 16.49 18.33
N PRO A 8 -25.27 17.39 17.40
CA PRO A 8 -26.34 18.38 17.58
C PRO A 8 -27.70 17.70 17.79
N GLY A 9 -28.39 18.12 18.86
CA GLY A 9 -29.73 17.62 19.21
C GLY A 9 -29.77 16.16 19.69
N CYS A 10 -28.61 15.57 19.98
CA CYS A 10 -28.53 14.22 20.52
C CYS A 10 -29.06 14.16 21.96
N ARG A 11 -29.99 13.23 22.19
CA ARG A 11 -30.59 12.95 23.50
C ARG A 11 -30.34 11.52 23.97
N SER A 12 -29.33 10.82 23.44
CA SER A 12 -29.05 9.43 23.84
C SER A 12 -28.59 9.24 25.29
N ASN A 13 -28.48 10.32 26.07
CA ASN A 13 -28.10 10.33 27.48
C ASN A 13 -29.32 10.45 28.43
N TYR A 14 -30.54 10.46 27.91
CA TYR A 14 -31.74 10.48 28.75
C TYR A 14 -32.04 9.07 29.29
N SER A 15 -32.51 9.02 30.54
CA SER A 15 -32.68 7.78 31.32
C SER A 15 -33.64 6.78 30.64
N GLY A 16 -33.18 5.53 30.47
CA GLY A 16 -34.00 4.41 29.95
C GLY A 16 -33.51 3.83 28.63
N GLU A 17 -32.54 4.45 27.96
CA GLU A 17 -31.96 3.93 26.73
C GLU A 17 -30.89 2.85 26.98
N PRO A 18 -30.77 1.85 26.08
CA PRO A 18 -29.73 0.82 26.17
C PRO A 18 -28.34 1.44 26.08
N TYR A 19 -27.37 0.78 26.73
CA TYR A 19 -25.97 1.19 26.69
C TYR A 19 -25.49 1.30 25.24
N THR A 20 -25.16 2.51 24.82
CA THR A 20 -24.67 2.80 23.47
C THR A 20 -23.17 3.11 23.55
N PRO A 21 -22.31 2.39 22.79
CA PRO A 21 -20.88 2.68 22.74
C PRO A 21 -20.61 4.13 22.37
N VAL A 22 -19.60 4.72 23.03
CA VAL A 22 -19.15 6.09 22.79
C VAL A 22 -17.76 6.05 22.17
N PHE A 23 -17.57 6.82 21.12
CA PHE A 23 -16.29 6.98 20.45
C PHE A 23 -15.73 8.38 20.67
N ARG A 24 -14.44 8.44 20.94
CA ARG A 24 -13.69 9.70 21.02
C ARG A 24 -13.29 10.14 19.61
N ILE A 25 -13.15 11.44 19.42
CA ILE A 25 -12.61 12.00 18.19
C ILE A 25 -11.27 11.35 17.80
N PRO A 26 -11.03 11.06 16.51
CA PRO A 26 -9.79 10.43 16.07
C PRO A 26 -8.58 11.36 16.19
N SER A 27 -7.41 10.78 16.44
CA SER A 27 -6.14 11.52 16.49
C SER A 27 -5.64 11.99 15.13
N ASN A 28 -6.07 11.34 14.04
CA ASN A 28 -5.70 11.72 12.68
C ASN A 28 -6.36 13.06 12.31
N SER A 29 -5.55 14.04 11.89
CA SER A 29 -5.98 15.41 11.59
C SER A 29 -7.05 15.49 10.49
N GLU A 30 -6.87 14.75 9.40
CA GLU A 30 -7.81 14.76 8.25
C GLU A 30 -9.15 14.16 8.63
N LEU A 31 -9.13 13.01 9.32
CA LEU A 31 -10.35 12.34 9.75
C LEU A 31 -11.08 13.15 10.82
N ARG A 32 -10.31 13.78 11.73
CA ARG A 32 -10.83 14.69 12.75
C ARG A 32 -11.57 15.87 12.12
N GLU A 33 -11.00 16.49 11.12
CA GLU A 33 -11.64 17.60 10.40
C GLU A 33 -12.93 17.15 9.70
N LYS A 34 -12.93 15.95 9.10
CA LYS A 34 -14.15 15.35 8.52
C LYS A 34 -15.22 15.09 9.58
N TRP A 35 -14.85 14.68 10.79
CA TRP A 35 -15.79 14.53 11.90
C TRP A 35 -16.39 15.85 12.35
N LEU A 36 -15.56 16.89 12.52
CA LEU A 36 -16.04 18.22 12.94
C LEU A 36 -17.01 18.80 11.91
N ARG A 37 -16.68 18.69 10.62
CA ARG A 37 -17.59 19.04 9.52
C ARG A 37 -18.88 18.23 9.57
N GLY A 38 -18.79 16.91 9.76
CA GLY A 38 -19.96 16.03 9.85
C GLY A 38 -20.85 16.33 11.05
N LEU A 39 -20.29 16.82 12.15
CA LEU A 39 -21.02 17.26 13.34
C LEU A 39 -21.55 18.70 13.23
N HIS A 40 -21.25 19.41 12.13
CA HIS A 40 -21.52 20.83 11.93
C HIS A 40 -21.04 21.70 13.11
N ARG A 41 -19.86 21.37 13.66
CA ARG A 41 -19.25 22.13 14.75
C ARG A 41 -18.10 22.98 14.19
N GLU A 42 -18.18 24.29 14.42
CA GLU A 42 -17.12 25.26 14.09
C GLU A 42 -16.10 25.39 15.23
N ASP A 43 -16.53 25.13 16.47
CA ASP A 43 -15.70 25.30 17.67
C ASP A 43 -14.66 24.17 17.82
N THR A 44 -13.38 24.54 17.72
CA THR A 44 -12.23 23.64 17.91
C THR A 44 -11.61 23.70 19.31
N GLU A 45 -12.19 24.48 20.22
CA GLU A 45 -11.50 24.85 21.46
C GLU A 45 -11.39 23.69 22.48
N ASP A 46 -12.22 22.65 22.37
CA ASP A 46 -12.23 21.50 23.30
C ASP A 46 -12.27 20.12 22.61
N LEU A 47 -11.30 19.84 21.73
CA LEU A 47 -11.21 18.56 21.01
C LEU A 47 -11.08 17.34 21.96
N GLU A 48 -10.55 17.53 23.17
CA GLU A 48 -10.34 16.42 24.12
C GLU A 48 -11.63 15.80 24.64
N ASN A 49 -12.71 16.60 24.69
CA ASN A 49 -14.02 16.26 25.24
C ASN A 49 -15.08 16.00 24.15
N VAL A 50 -14.65 15.80 22.89
CA VAL A 50 -15.57 15.48 21.80
C VAL A 50 -15.85 13.97 21.77
N PHE A 51 -17.09 13.63 22.06
CA PHE A 51 -17.58 12.25 22.14
C PHE A 51 -18.83 12.06 21.27
N VAL A 52 -18.86 10.97 20.51
CA VAL A 52 -19.98 10.65 19.62
C VAL A 52 -20.46 9.23 19.88
N TYR A 53 -21.76 9.05 20.11
CA TYR A 53 -22.37 7.72 20.27
C TYR A 53 -22.38 6.94 18.95
N SER A 54 -22.37 5.61 19.04
CA SER A 54 -22.38 4.71 17.88
C SER A 54 -23.61 4.89 16.97
N ASN A 55 -24.73 5.37 17.51
CA ASN A 55 -25.96 5.63 16.75
C ASN A 55 -25.83 6.75 15.71
N HIS A 56 -24.79 7.58 15.79
CA HIS A 56 -24.50 8.61 14.81
C HIS A 56 -23.66 8.09 13.62
N PHE A 57 -23.19 6.85 13.72
CA PHE A 57 -22.48 6.13 12.66
C PHE A 57 -23.39 5.09 12.03
N ARG A 58 -23.03 4.62 10.84
CA ARG A 58 -23.75 3.51 10.23
C ARG A 58 -23.41 2.23 10.98
N THR A 59 -24.36 1.30 11.04
CA THR A 59 -24.13 -0.02 11.62
C THR A 59 -22.95 -0.74 10.94
N GLU A 60 -22.75 -0.52 9.63
CA GLU A 60 -21.63 -1.07 8.85
C GLU A 60 -20.26 -0.50 9.27
N ASP A 61 -20.23 0.74 9.76
CA ASP A 61 -19.00 1.41 10.19
C ASP A 61 -18.59 0.99 11.61
N VAL A 62 -19.48 0.34 12.36
CA VAL A 62 -19.25 -0.13 13.73
C VAL A 62 -18.90 -1.61 13.70
N ILE A 63 -17.61 -1.90 13.85
CA ILE A 63 -17.07 -3.25 13.87
C ILE A 63 -17.24 -3.84 15.27
N THR A 64 -18.21 -4.75 15.40
CA THR A 64 -18.47 -5.51 16.63
C THR A 64 -17.98 -6.96 16.57
N GLU A 65 -17.69 -7.46 15.38
CA GLU A 65 -17.24 -8.83 15.11
C GLU A 65 -15.85 -8.82 14.47
N MET A 66 -15.07 -9.86 14.72
CA MET A 66 -13.79 -10.10 14.05
C MET A 66 -13.69 -11.56 13.64
N ASP A 67 -13.21 -11.77 12.42
CA ASP A 67 -12.93 -13.10 11.89
C ASP A 67 -11.59 -13.57 12.43
N MET A 68 -11.60 -14.70 13.13
CA MET A 68 -10.41 -15.37 13.63
C MET A 68 -10.20 -16.68 12.85
N PRO A 69 -9.02 -16.88 12.25
CA PRO A 69 -8.71 -18.10 11.54
C PRO A 69 -8.58 -19.26 12.53
N GLN A 70 -9.30 -20.33 12.27
CA GLN A 70 -9.19 -21.58 13.01
C GLN A 70 -8.13 -22.50 12.39
N PRO A 71 -7.63 -23.50 13.14
CA PRO A 71 -6.66 -24.46 12.64
C PRO A 71 -7.14 -25.28 11.43
N ASP A 72 -8.45 -25.38 11.22
CA ASP A 72 -9.08 -26.09 10.10
C ASP A 72 -9.21 -25.23 8.82
N GLY A 73 -8.74 -23.98 8.86
CA GLY A 73 -8.85 -23.02 7.76
C GLY A 73 -10.19 -22.29 7.68
N SER A 74 -11.14 -22.57 8.59
CA SER A 74 -12.40 -21.83 8.70
C SER A 74 -12.22 -20.50 9.43
N LEU A 75 -13.12 -19.55 9.17
CA LEU A 75 -13.17 -18.26 9.87
C LEU A 75 -14.27 -18.30 10.92
N GLN A 76 -13.90 -18.11 12.19
CA GLN A 76 -14.85 -17.97 13.28
C GLN A 76 -15.06 -16.50 13.61
N LYS A 77 -16.32 -16.05 13.59
CA LYS A 77 -16.71 -14.72 14.05
C LYS A 77 -16.70 -14.66 15.57
N ILE A 78 -15.87 -13.79 16.14
CA ILE A 78 -15.82 -13.54 17.57
C ILE A 78 -16.29 -12.12 17.86
N SER A 79 -17.17 -11.98 18.86
CA SER A 79 -17.62 -10.68 19.34
C SER A 79 -16.50 -9.95 20.08
N ARG A 80 -16.33 -8.65 19.80
CA ARG A 80 -15.30 -7.79 20.40
C ARG A 80 -15.88 -6.48 20.88
N ARG A 81 -15.06 -5.70 21.59
CA ARG A 81 -15.39 -4.29 21.89
C ARG A 81 -15.65 -3.55 20.57
N PRO A 82 -16.75 -2.78 20.45
CA PRO A 82 -17.07 -2.02 19.25
C PRO A 82 -15.94 -1.07 18.88
N ILE A 83 -15.53 -1.07 17.61
CA ILE A 83 -14.52 -0.18 17.05
C ILE A 83 -15.07 0.44 15.79
N LEU A 84 -14.72 1.70 15.51
CA LEU A 84 -15.09 2.34 14.26
C LEU A 84 -14.12 1.96 13.14
N HIS A 85 -14.69 1.77 11.95
CA HIS A 85 -13.90 1.65 10.73
C HIS A 85 -12.99 2.88 10.55
N LYS A 86 -11.81 2.69 9.97
CA LYS A 86 -10.74 3.72 9.92
C LYS A 86 -11.13 5.01 9.20
N ILE A 87 -12.17 4.97 8.38
CA ILE A 87 -12.70 6.11 7.61
C ILE A 87 -14.14 6.46 7.99
N ALA A 88 -14.67 5.88 9.07
CA ALA A 88 -16.02 6.15 9.53
C ALA A 88 -16.15 7.63 9.92
N ILE A 89 -17.26 8.26 9.53
CA ILE A 89 -17.58 9.67 9.83
C ILE A 89 -19.02 9.70 10.36
N PRO A 90 -19.32 10.48 11.41
CA PRO A 90 -20.69 10.63 11.88
C PRO A 90 -21.55 11.25 10.77
N CYS A 91 -22.66 10.59 10.44
CA CYS A 91 -23.57 11.03 9.37
C CYS A 91 -25.04 11.02 9.78
N LEU A 92 -25.41 10.36 10.89
CA LEU A 92 -26.78 10.29 11.37
C LEU A 92 -27.00 11.32 12.49
N LEU A 93 -27.47 12.50 12.12
CA LEU A 93 -27.75 13.59 13.07
C LEU A 93 -29.27 13.83 13.23
N PRO A 94 -29.82 13.71 14.45
CA PRO A 94 -31.28 13.75 14.67
C PRO A 94 -31.91 15.13 14.48
N SER A 95 -31.15 16.23 14.59
CA SER A 95 -31.65 17.61 14.43
C SER A 95 -31.23 18.30 13.14
N CYS A 96 -30.62 17.58 12.19
CA CYS A 96 -30.24 18.13 10.90
C CYS A 96 -31.26 17.75 9.80
N PRO A 97 -31.57 18.67 8.86
CA PRO A 97 -32.40 18.37 7.69
C PRO A 97 -31.89 17.14 6.93
N LYS A 98 -32.79 16.30 6.40
CA LYS A 98 -32.43 15.04 5.71
C LYS A 98 -31.42 15.21 4.57
N TYR A 99 -31.37 16.37 3.93
CA TYR A 99 -30.42 16.69 2.86
C TYR A 99 -28.99 16.96 3.37
N LEU A 100 -28.81 17.23 4.67
CA LEU A 100 -27.51 17.33 5.36
C LEU A 100 -27.17 16.03 6.11
N SER A 101 -28.19 15.28 6.53
CA SER A 101 -28.04 13.95 7.17
C SER A 101 -28.00 12.80 6.15
N SER A 102 -27.87 13.10 4.86
CA SER A 102 -27.85 12.07 3.84
C SER A 102 -26.59 11.24 4.03
N SER A 103 -26.80 9.93 4.15
CA SER A 103 -25.78 8.92 3.92
C SER A 103 -24.96 9.36 2.70
N SER A 104 -23.78 9.94 2.93
CA SER A 104 -22.80 10.15 1.86
C SER A 104 -22.71 8.85 1.06
N PRO A 105 -22.50 8.88 -0.27
CA PRO A 105 -22.16 7.65 -0.97
C PRO A 105 -21.08 6.96 -0.14
N LYS A 106 -21.25 5.65 0.14
CA LYS A 106 -20.22 4.85 0.82
C LYS A 106 -18.90 5.37 0.27
N PRO A 107 -17.95 5.86 1.11
CA PRO A 107 -16.65 6.25 0.58
C PRO A 107 -16.24 5.06 -0.24
N GLU A 108 -16.20 5.25 -1.56
CA GLU A 108 -16.10 4.18 -2.55
C GLU A 108 -15.05 3.29 -1.96
N SER A 109 -15.46 2.12 -1.46
CA SER A 109 -14.58 1.29 -0.63
C SER A 109 -13.33 1.23 -1.46
N LEU A 110 -12.22 1.83 -1.01
CA LEU A 110 -10.99 1.95 -1.80
C LEU A 110 -10.73 0.52 -2.22
N ASP A 111 -11.14 0.18 -3.44
CA ASP A 111 -11.51 -1.18 -3.75
C ASP A 111 -10.16 -1.83 -3.83
N ARG A 112 -9.80 -2.49 -2.74
CA ARG A 112 -8.44 -2.89 -2.50
C ARG A 112 -8.00 -3.77 -3.66
N GLY A 113 -8.95 -4.54 -4.22
CA GLY A 113 -8.79 -5.27 -5.47
C GLY A 113 -8.48 -4.40 -6.69
N LYS A 114 -9.16 -3.26 -6.91
CA LYS A 114 -8.85 -2.34 -8.03
C LYS A 114 -7.51 -1.65 -7.86
N ILE A 115 -7.16 -1.23 -6.64
CA ILE A 115 -5.88 -0.56 -6.37
C ILE A 115 -4.72 -1.55 -6.50
N GLU A 116 -4.85 -2.74 -5.90
CA GLU A 116 -3.86 -3.83 -6.01
C GLU A 116 -3.73 -4.31 -7.45
N SER A 117 -4.83 -4.44 -8.20
CA SER A 117 -4.79 -4.77 -9.63
C SER A 117 -4.05 -3.70 -10.42
N LYS A 118 -4.37 -2.42 -10.21
CA LYS A 118 -3.70 -1.32 -10.91
C LYS A 118 -2.20 -1.30 -10.62
N LEU A 119 -1.81 -1.48 -9.36
CA LEU A 119 -0.40 -1.52 -8.95
C LEU A 119 0.32 -2.76 -9.52
N PHE A 120 -0.36 -3.90 -9.58
CA PHE A 120 0.16 -5.12 -10.18
C PHE A 120 0.44 -4.94 -11.68
N PHE A 121 -0.53 -4.42 -12.44
CA PHE A 121 -0.34 -4.15 -13.87
C PHE A 121 0.76 -3.12 -14.13
N GLN A 122 0.84 -2.07 -13.32
CA GLN A 122 1.91 -1.08 -13.43
C GLN A 122 3.30 -1.69 -13.16
N THR A 123 3.42 -2.54 -12.14
CA THR A 123 4.67 -3.26 -11.84
C THR A 123 5.08 -4.19 -12.98
N LEU A 124 4.11 -4.90 -13.58
CA LEU A 124 4.38 -5.77 -14.74
C LEU A 124 4.89 -4.98 -15.94
N GLU A 125 4.28 -3.83 -16.25
CA GLU A 125 4.71 -2.96 -17.36
C GLU A 125 6.14 -2.46 -17.13
N GLN A 126 6.44 -1.98 -15.91
CA GLN A 126 7.79 -1.56 -15.53
C GLN A 126 8.81 -2.69 -15.63
N SER A 127 8.44 -3.90 -15.21
CA SER A 127 9.33 -5.06 -15.33
C SER A 127 9.63 -5.41 -16.78
N PHE A 128 8.64 -5.28 -17.67
CA PHE A 128 8.81 -5.56 -19.10
C PHE A 128 9.72 -4.51 -19.76
N ASP A 129 9.53 -3.24 -19.44
CA ASP A 129 10.37 -2.15 -19.95
C ASP A 129 11.82 -2.25 -19.46
N LEU A 130 12.02 -2.59 -18.18
CA LEU A 130 13.34 -2.81 -17.61
C LEU A 130 14.04 -3.98 -18.29
N HIS A 131 13.38 -5.13 -18.44
CA HIS A 131 13.95 -6.29 -19.14
C HIS A 131 14.34 -5.94 -20.57
N LYS A 132 13.49 -5.21 -21.29
CA LYS A 132 13.78 -4.78 -22.67
C LYS A 132 14.97 -3.82 -22.75
N ALA A 133 15.13 -2.94 -21.76
CA ALA A 133 16.27 -2.03 -21.67
C ALA A 133 17.56 -2.79 -21.32
N GLU A 134 17.50 -3.75 -20.40
CA GLU A 134 18.63 -4.63 -20.04
C GLU A 134 19.06 -5.47 -21.23
N ASP A 135 18.13 -6.10 -21.95
CA ASP A 135 18.41 -6.85 -23.17
C ASP A 135 19.05 -5.96 -24.25
N SER A 136 18.61 -4.71 -24.37
CA SER A 136 19.20 -3.76 -25.31
C SER A 136 20.61 -3.33 -24.91
N ASN A 137 20.90 -3.25 -23.60
CA ASN A 137 22.21 -2.88 -23.06
C ASN A 137 23.21 -4.05 -23.09
N LEU A 138 22.76 -5.25 -22.76
CA LEU A 138 23.56 -6.48 -22.74
C LEU A 138 23.69 -7.10 -24.13
N GLY A 139 22.72 -6.87 -25.01
CA GLY A 139 22.78 -7.25 -26.40
C GLY A 139 23.98 -6.62 -27.08
N VAL A 140 24.72 -7.42 -27.82
CA VAL A 140 25.85 -6.96 -28.61
C VAL A 140 25.55 -7.29 -30.06
N LYS A 141 25.42 -6.26 -30.91
CA LYS A 141 24.98 -6.41 -32.30
C LYS A 141 26.12 -6.60 -33.29
N SER A 142 27.36 -6.36 -32.85
CA SER A 142 28.56 -6.47 -33.69
C SER A 142 29.80 -6.81 -32.86
N LEU A 143 30.80 -7.40 -33.49
CA LEU A 143 32.09 -7.70 -32.83
C LEU A 143 32.82 -6.43 -32.38
N GLY A 144 32.66 -5.32 -33.09
CA GLY A 144 33.22 -4.02 -32.70
C GLY A 144 32.61 -3.47 -31.40
N GLU A 145 31.29 -3.59 -31.22
CA GLU A 145 30.62 -3.21 -29.98
C GLU A 145 31.05 -4.11 -28.80
N LEU A 146 31.25 -5.41 -29.05
CA LEU A 146 31.79 -6.35 -28.06
C LEU A 146 33.19 -5.93 -27.62
N LYS A 147 34.05 -5.57 -28.57
CA LYS A 147 35.43 -5.12 -28.34
C LYS A 147 35.46 -3.86 -27.47
N CYS A 148 34.67 -2.83 -27.79
CA CYS A 148 34.59 -1.61 -26.98
C CYS A 148 34.13 -1.89 -25.54
N LYS A 149 33.05 -2.68 -25.36
CA LYS A 149 32.55 -3.04 -24.02
C LYS A 149 33.58 -3.86 -23.23
N LEU A 150 34.31 -4.77 -23.90
CA LEU A 150 35.36 -5.56 -23.28
C LEU A 150 36.61 -4.76 -22.97
N GLU A 151 36.94 -3.71 -23.73
CA GLU A 151 38.06 -2.81 -23.42
C GLU A 151 37.81 -2.06 -22.10
N GLU A 152 36.59 -1.51 -21.92
CA GLU A 152 36.17 -0.81 -20.70
C GLU A 152 36.01 -1.72 -19.48
N PHE A 153 35.75 -3.02 -19.68
CA PHE A 153 35.52 -3.95 -18.59
C PHE A 153 36.83 -4.46 -17.97
N GLU A 154 37.06 -4.16 -16.70
CA GLU A 154 38.19 -4.74 -15.96
C GLU A 154 37.90 -6.20 -15.58
N LEU A 155 38.63 -7.10 -16.22
CA LEU A 155 38.54 -8.52 -15.91
C LEU A 155 39.29 -8.85 -14.61
N PRO A 156 38.85 -9.86 -13.85
CA PRO A 156 39.60 -10.37 -12.72
C PRO A 156 41.02 -10.81 -13.13
N SER A 157 42.00 -10.72 -12.23
CA SER A 157 43.41 -11.02 -12.48
C SER A 157 43.72 -12.44 -12.99
N SER A 158 42.75 -13.35 -12.90
CA SER A 158 42.81 -14.71 -13.45
C SER A 158 42.40 -14.79 -14.93
N TRP A 159 42.02 -13.68 -15.55
CA TRP A 159 41.62 -13.62 -16.95
C TRP A 159 42.54 -12.70 -17.73
N VAL A 160 42.97 -13.18 -18.90
CA VAL A 160 43.73 -12.41 -19.88
C VAL A 160 42.86 -12.26 -21.11
N LYS A 161 42.63 -11.00 -21.51
CA LYS A 161 41.97 -10.65 -22.79
C LYS A 161 43.03 -10.16 -23.77
N TRP A 162 42.96 -10.62 -25.01
CA TRP A 162 43.65 -9.98 -26.13
C TRP A 162 42.81 -10.06 -27.39
N PHE A 163 43.02 -9.08 -28.26
CA PHE A 163 42.30 -8.97 -29.53
C PHE A 163 43.27 -9.37 -30.64
N SER A 164 42.90 -10.38 -31.44
CA SER A 164 43.72 -10.83 -32.57
C SER A 164 42.98 -10.42 -33.85
N ASP A 165 43.47 -9.34 -34.46
CA ASP A 165 42.85 -8.63 -35.58
C ASP A 165 41.38 -8.21 -35.33
N ASP A 166 40.75 -7.50 -36.27
CA ASP A 166 39.35 -7.05 -36.15
C ASP A 166 38.32 -8.20 -36.29
N THR A 167 38.78 -9.46 -36.23
CA THR A 167 37.99 -10.65 -36.52
C THR A 167 37.83 -11.60 -35.34
N SER A 168 38.63 -11.48 -34.28
CA SER A 168 38.53 -12.40 -33.13
C SER A 168 38.83 -11.76 -31.78
N ILE A 169 38.02 -12.11 -30.78
CA ILE A 169 38.24 -11.76 -29.37
C ILE A 169 38.64 -13.03 -28.62
N ASN A 170 39.79 -12.98 -27.95
CA ASN A 170 40.34 -14.14 -27.24
C ASN A 170 40.37 -13.88 -25.73
N LEU A 171 39.78 -14.82 -25.00
CA LEU A 171 39.75 -14.83 -23.53
C LEU A 171 40.44 -16.08 -23.02
N LEU A 172 41.39 -15.89 -22.10
CA LEU A 172 42.12 -16.96 -21.47
C LEU A 172 41.97 -16.89 -19.96
N LYS A 173 41.47 -17.97 -19.37
CA LYS A 173 41.34 -18.11 -17.91
C LYS A 173 42.52 -18.91 -17.37
N LEU A 174 43.30 -18.29 -16.49
CA LEU A 174 44.40 -18.90 -15.73
C LEU A 174 43.85 -19.47 -14.42
N SER A 175 43.88 -20.80 -14.27
CA SER A 175 43.66 -21.45 -12.97
C SER A 175 44.97 -21.47 -12.16
N LYS A 176 44.85 -21.36 -10.82
CA LYS A 176 45.99 -21.47 -9.89
C LYS A 176 46.69 -22.84 -9.98
N ASP A 177 45.94 -23.86 -10.37
CA ASP A 177 46.46 -25.17 -10.74
C ASP A 177 46.86 -25.13 -12.22
N LYS A 178 48.17 -25.05 -12.47
CA LYS A 178 48.88 -24.73 -13.73
C LYS A 178 48.58 -25.60 -14.97
N HIS A 179 47.40 -26.20 -15.10
CA HIS A 179 47.10 -27.19 -16.13
C HIS A 179 45.78 -26.99 -16.89
N ILE A 180 44.95 -25.99 -16.54
CA ILE A 180 43.70 -25.74 -17.26
C ILE A 180 43.65 -24.29 -17.73
N CYS A 181 43.99 -24.10 -19.01
CA CYS A 181 43.72 -22.87 -19.75
C CYS A 181 42.44 -23.11 -20.55
N ILE A 182 41.35 -22.42 -20.19
CA ILE A 182 40.17 -22.36 -21.06
C ILE A 182 40.46 -21.23 -22.05
N TYR A 183 40.62 -21.61 -23.32
CA TYR A 183 40.73 -20.70 -24.45
C TYR A 183 39.39 -20.65 -25.16
N THR A 184 38.77 -19.48 -25.18
CA THR A 184 37.58 -19.23 -25.98
C THR A 184 37.90 -18.12 -26.97
N SER A 185 37.79 -18.44 -28.25
CA SER A 185 37.83 -17.47 -29.34
C SER A 185 36.40 -17.21 -29.81
N ILE A 186 35.99 -15.95 -29.79
CA ILE A 186 34.67 -15.52 -30.28
C ILE A 186 34.89 -14.87 -31.64
N CYS A 187 34.37 -15.51 -32.68
CA CYS A 187 34.33 -15.00 -34.04
C CYS A 187 32.87 -14.77 -34.43
N PHE A 188 32.52 -13.57 -34.90
CA PHE A 188 31.23 -13.29 -35.52
C PHE A 188 31.38 -13.56 -37.03
N ASN A 189 30.51 -14.39 -37.61
CA ASN A 189 30.34 -14.54 -39.06
C ASN A 189 29.34 -13.50 -39.59
#